data_AF-A0A1R2BUF3-F1
#
_entry.id   AF-A0A1R2BUF3-F1
#
_cell.length_a   1.000
_cell.length_b   1.000
_cell.length_c   1.000
_cell.angle_alpha   90.00
_cell.angle_beta   90.00
_cell.angle_gamma   90.00
#
_symmetry.space_group_name_H-M   'P 1'
#
loop_
_entity.id
_entity.type
_entity.pdbx_description
1 polymer ?
#
loop_
_entity_poly.entity_id
_entity_poly.type
_entity_poly.pdbx_seq_one_letter_code
_entity_poly.pdbx_strand_id
1 'polypeptide(L)'
;MIQNTDPDKCLILRLKVFESTLSRNVAKFGSMNPYLEVSWNDEKWRTKALSGAHLTPVWNEGHIFEALDPAPAHLKVVHYGLLFTNQEIGSLVISVEDLTQGKTKEWLEIYYEGTLAGKILISANMYEERRSEQSTHNTSYASVDLKKEYARKLNELELEKEELEFYRRKYKRKVEKFNQEKRNYKAKVTEIVRRTTPKHTEESSSEEIGDYSQPQIVVISPNDEAGQEESLVNKEKALLQQEKKAYSQLKNQLDIELARLRREKHRVSVQRKLVAYSQGKLSDIAKSMDIGHNPQVKKSISEEKMKRNLSKFTYDWQEYDDIKIDNLKEKEENNEELLELKLNMGDKLASPRRATTPKSTDMGRANVKFRNQNYSTGKFFIYDS
;
A
#
# COMPACT_ATOMS: atom_id res chain seq x y z
N MET A 1 46.08 -40.64 -7.73
CA MET A 1 44.82 -40.83 -6.96
C MET A 1 43.80 -39.88 -7.55
N ILE A 2 42.83 -40.40 -8.30
CA ILE A 2 41.70 -39.61 -8.80
C ILE A 2 40.72 -39.56 -7.63
N GLN A 3 40.61 -38.41 -6.96
CA GLN A 3 39.57 -38.23 -5.96
C GLN A 3 38.22 -38.29 -6.70
N ASN A 4 37.37 -39.26 -6.37
CA ASN A 4 35.98 -39.30 -6.82
C ASN A 4 35.27 -38.07 -6.27
N THR A 5 35.29 -36.98 -7.02
CA THR A 5 34.43 -35.84 -6.77
C THR A 5 33.02 -36.25 -7.12
N ASP A 6 32.15 -36.21 -6.10
CA ASP A 6 30.73 -36.49 -6.22
C ASP A 6 30.15 -35.47 -7.23
N PRO A 7 29.72 -35.88 -8.44
CA PRO A 7 29.41 -34.97 -9.54
C PRO A 7 28.22 -34.03 -9.26
N ASP A 8 27.49 -34.29 -8.16
CA ASP A 8 26.27 -33.58 -7.79
C ASP A 8 26.50 -32.41 -6.81
N LYS A 9 27.75 -32.16 -6.42
CA LYS A 9 28.09 -31.07 -5.50
C LYS A 9 28.31 -29.76 -6.26
N CYS A 10 27.55 -28.74 -5.88
CA CYS A 10 27.76 -27.38 -6.38
C CYS A 10 27.90 -26.43 -5.18
N LEU A 11 28.92 -25.59 -5.21
CA LEU A 11 29.11 -24.52 -4.24
C LEU A 11 28.35 -23.29 -4.70
N ILE A 12 27.58 -22.71 -3.79
CA ILE A 12 26.78 -21.52 -4.04
C ILE A 12 27.32 -20.40 -3.18
N LEU A 13 27.73 -19.29 -3.81
CA LEU A 13 28.11 -18.06 -3.13
C LEU A 13 27.00 -17.02 -3.30
N ARG A 14 26.31 -16.70 -2.20
CA ARG A 14 25.36 -15.58 -2.15
C ARG A 14 26.09 -14.32 -1.68
N LEU A 15 26.21 -13.33 -2.56
CA LEU A 15 26.84 -12.05 -2.26
C LEU A 15 25.82 -10.92 -2.34
N LYS A 16 25.80 -10.04 -1.33
CA LYS A 16 25.04 -8.80 -1.32
C LYS A 16 25.94 -7.65 -0.89
N VAL A 17 25.92 -6.59 -1.67
CA VAL A 17 26.73 -5.38 -1.47
C VAL A 17 25.79 -4.23 -1.12
N PHE A 18 26.02 -3.60 0.03
CA PHE A 18 25.15 -2.54 0.53
C PHE A 18 25.70 -1.17 0.15
N GLU A 19 26.82 -0.78 0.78
CA GLU A 19 27.41 0.55 0.68
C GLU A 19 28.92 0.52 0.92
N SER A 20 29.61 1.61 0.60
CA SER A 20 31.03 1.77 0.91
C SER A 20 31.34 3.18 1.40
N THR A 21 32.38 3.31 2.22
CA THR A 21 33.02 4.58 2.57
C THR A 21 34.45 4.55 2.02
N LEU A 22 34.73 5.37 1.02
CA LEU A 22 36.00 5.45 0.32
C LEU A 22 36.83 6.61 0.88
N SER A 23 38.15 6.44 0.97
CA SER A 23 39.09 7.50 1.39
C SER A 23 39.80 8.18 0.22
N ARG A 24 39.76 7.58 -0.96
CA ARG A 24 40.49 8.03 -2.15
C ARG A 24 39.54 8.53 -3.24
N ASN A 25 39.79 9.74 -3.73
CA ASN A 25 39.14 10.27 -4.92
C ASN A 25 40.04 10.12 -6.15
N VAL A 26 39.54 9.47 -7.21
CA VAL A 26 40.25 9.25 -8.47
C VAL A 26 39.62 9.99 -9.67
N ALA A 27 38.52 10.71 -9.47
CA ALA A 27 37.92 11.51 -10.54
C ALA A 27 38.83 12.70 -10.87
N LYS A 28 39.24 12.82 -12.15
CA LYS A 28 39.97 14.00 -12.65
C LYS A 28 39.11 15.26 -12.64
N PHE A 29 37.81 15.11 -12.91
CA PHE A 29 36.85 16.20 -12.96
C PHE A 29 35.51 15.74 -12.36
N GLY A 30 34.89 16.60 -11.55
CA GLY A 30 33.58 16.36 -10.97
C GLY A 30 33.55 15.23 -9.93
N SER A 31 32.41 14.55 -9.86
CA SER A 31 32.16 13.49 -8.87
C SER A 31 32.54 12.11 -9.41
N MET A 32 33.00 11.22 -8.52
CA MET A 32 33.21 9.82 -8.90
C MET A 32 31.89 9.11 -9.16
N ASN A 33 31.96 8.19 -10.11
CA ASN A 33 30.91 7.24 -10.48
C ASN A 33 31.37 5.81 -10.16
N PRO A 34 31.38 5.41 -8.88
CA PRO A 34 31.87 4.10 -8.47
C PRO A 34 30.90 2.97 -8.85
N TYR A 35 31.48 1.83 -9.22
CA TYR A 35 30.83 0.52 -9.30
C TYR A 35 31.76 -0.55 -8.71
N LEU A 36 31.19 -1.71 -8.42
CA LEU A 36 31.93 -2.87 -7.91
C LEU A 36 32.03 -3.92 -9.01
N GLU A 37 33.23 -4.47 -9.20
CA GLU A 37 33.48 -5.70 -9.94
C GLU A 37 33.79 -6.81 -8.95
N VAL A 38 33.17 -7.96 -9.14
CA VAL A 38 33.38 -9.15 -8.32
C VAL A 38 33.74 -10.29 -9.26
N SER A 39 34.82 -11.00 -8.94
CA SER A 39 35.18 -12.24 -9.61
C SER A 39 35.31 -13.37 -8.59
N TRP A 40 34.66 -14.50 -8.90
CA TRP A 40 34.73 -15.71 -8.10
C TRP A 40 34.76 -16.89 -9.06
N ASN A 41 35.82 -17.70 -8.98
CA ASN A 41 36.17 -18.66 -10.04
C ASN A 41 36.24 -17.96 -11.41
N ASP A 42 35.63 -18.55 -12.45
CA ASP A 42 35.60 -17.99 -13.81
C ASP A 42 34.46 -17.00 -14.04
N GLU A 43 33.58 -16.80 -13.06
CA GLU A 43 32.44 -15.91 -13.17
C GLU A 43 32.78 -14.48 -12.72
N LYS A 44 32.29 -13.49 -13.46
CA LYS A 44 32.42 -12.07 -13.14
C LYS A 44 31.06 -11.41 -13.10
N TRP A 45 30.84 -10.62 -12.05
CA TRP A 45 29.64 -9.82 -11.87
C TRP A 45 30.02 -8.37 -11.58
N ARG A 46 29.16 -7.42 -11.97
CA ARG A 46 29.35 -6.00 -11.67
C ARG A 46 28.05 -5.33 -11.25
N THR A 47 28.14 -4.39 -10.31
CA THR A 47 27.01 -3.53 -9.95
C THR A 47 26.79 -2.42 -10.97
N LYS A 48 25.68 -1.70 -10.85
CA LYS A 48 25.47 -0.47 -11.62
C LYS A 48 26.43 0.62 -11.15
N ALA A 49 26.96 1.39 -12.11
CA ALA A 49 27.71 2.60 -11.81
C ALA A 49 26.79 3.67 -11.24
N LEU A 50 27.15 4.19 -10.06
CA LEU A 50 26.37 5.20 -9.36
C LEU A 50 26.86 6.59 -9.74
N SER A 51 26.11 7.29 -10.59
CA SER A 51 26.45 8.65 -11.01
C SER A 51 26.49 9.61 -9.82
N GLY A 52 27.62 10.28 -9.62
CA GLY A 52 27.75 11.34 -8.61
C GLY A 52 27.84 10.86 -7.16
N ALA A 53 28.01 9.57 -6.90
CA ALA A 53 28.05 9.02 -5.54
C ALA A 53 29.34 9.35 -4.76
N HIS A 54 30.39 9.76 -5.47
CA HIS A 54 31.65 10.22 -4.86
C HIS A 54 32.24 9.18 -3.89
N LEU A 55 32.49 9.55 -2.62
CA LEU A 55 33.17 8.71 -1.62
C LEU A 55 32.22 7.80 -0.83
N THR A 56 30.91 7.93 -0.98
CA THR A 56 29.92 7.17 -0.17
C THR A 56 28.88 6.47 -1.04
N PRO A 57 29.28 5.53 -1.92
CA PRO A 57 28.33 4.82 -2.76
C PRO A 57 27.43 3.86 -1.99
N VAL A 58 26.18 3.78 -2.43
CA VAL A 58 25.15 2.86 -1.90
C VAL A 58 24.54 2.10 -3.08
N TRP A 59 24.90 0.81 -3.22
CA TRP A 59 24.44 -0.04 -4.33
C TRP A 59 23.17 -0.82 -3.97
N ASN A 60 23.15 -1.48 -2.81
CA ASN A 60 22.08 -2.41 -2.42
C ASN A 60 21.76 -3.49 -3.47
N GLU A 61 22.80 -4.03 -4.12
CA GLU A 61 22.70 -5.07 -5.15
C GLU A 61 23.22 -6.41 -4.63
N GLY A 62 22.79 -7.51 -5.24
CA GLY A 62 23.27 -8.84 -4.89
C GLY A 62 23.28 -9.79 -6.08
N HIS A 63 24.10 -10.82 -5.96
CA HIS A 63 24.33 -11.84 -6.98
C HIS A 63 24.54 -13.21 -6.34
N ILE A 64 24.23 -14.26 -7.08
CA ILE A 64 24.47 -15.65 -6.68
C ILE A 64 25.39 -16.25 -7.72
N PHE A 65 26.53 -16.75 -7.26
CA PHE A 65 27.48 -17.46 -8.09
C PHE A 65 27.38 -18.97 -7.85
N GLU A 66 27.68 -19.76 -8.87
CA GLU A 66 27.74 -21.21 -8.80
C GLU A 66 29.11 -21.70 -9.27
N ALA A 67 29.73 -22.60 -8.50
CA ALA A 67 31.01 -23.21 -8.88
C ALA A 67 31.10 -24.66 -8.39
N LEU A 68 32.07 -25.40 -8.92
CA LEU A 68 32.41 -26.74 -8.43
C LEU A 68 33.45 -26.66 -7.30
N ASP A 69 34.44 -25.77 -7.47
CA ASP A 69 35.56 -25.64 -6.55
C ASP A 69 35.47 -24.36 -5.71
N PRO A 70 35.88 -24.43 -4.44
CA PRO A 70 35.93 -23.26 -3.58
C PRO A 70 37.11 -22.38 -3.98
N ALA A 71 36.86 -21.10 -4.23
CA ALA A 71 37.88 -20.10 -4.52
C ALA A 71 37.68 -18.85 -3.65
N PRO A 72 38.72 -18.04 -3.42
CA PRO A 72 38.56 -16.73 -2.82
C PRO A 72 37.74 -15.81 -3.75
N ALA A 73 36.95 -14.91 -3.17
CA ALA A 73 36.21 -13.90 -3.93
C ALA A 73 37.05 -12.61 -4.01
N HIS A 74 37.28 -12.12 -5.22
CA HIS A 74 38.00 -10.87 -5.45
C HIS A 74 36.99 -9.77 -5.75
N LEU A 75 37.01 -8.70 -4.95
CA LEU A 75 36.14 -7.54 -5.13
C LEU A 75 37.01 -6.32 -5.44
N LYS A 76 36.60 -5.52 -6.41
CA LYS A 76 37.31 -4.33 -6.86
C LYS A 76 36.34 -3.18 -7.04
N VAL A 77 36.59 -2.06 -6.37
CA VAL A 77 35.83 -0.82 -6.53
C VAL A 77 36.49 0.01 -7.63
N VAL A 78 35.72 0.38 -8.64
CA VAL A 78 36.22 1.04 -9.84
C VAL A 78 35.42 2.32 -10.10
N HIS A 79 36.10 3.40 -10.47
CA HIS A 79 35.47 4.59 -10.99
C HIS A 79 35.21 4.42 -12.50
N TYR A 80 33.96 4.55 -12.92
CA TYR A 80 33.59 4.65 -14.33
C TYR A 80 33.87 6.06 -14.88
N GLY A 81 34.90 6.16 -15.72
CA GLY A 81 35.24 7.38 -16.44
C GLY A 81 34.47 7.46 -17.76
N LEU A 82 33.68 8.52 -17.98
CA LEU A 82 32.90 8.66 -19.23
C LEU A 82 33.81 8.81 -20.46
N LEU A 83 34.92 9.55 -20.31
CA LEU A 83 35.89 9.86 -21.37
C LEU A 83 37.29 9.29 -21.09
N PHE A 84 37.50 8.69 -19.92
CA PHE A 84 38.79 8.18 -19.47
C PHE A 84 38.69 6.70 -19.13
N THR A 85 39.83 6.01 -19.15
CA THR A 85 39.92 4.62 -18.70
C THR A 85 39.41 4.48 -17.27
N ASN A 86 38.65 3.41 -17.02
CA ASN A 86 38.20 3.06 -15.68
C ASN A 86 39.39 2.98 -14.73
N GLN A 87 39.27 3.59 -13.56
CA GLN A 87 40.35 3.67 -12.58
C GLN A 87 39.97 2.92 -11.31
N GLU A 88 40.85 2.01 -10.88
CA GLU A 88 40.68 1.29 -9.62
C GLU A 88 40.81 2.25 -8.44
N ILE A 89 39.81 2.21 -7.55
CA ILE A 89 39.83 2.94 -6.28
C ILE A 89 40.52 2.09 -5.22
N GLY A 90 40.15 0.79 -5.17
CA GLY A 90 40.80 -0.23 -4.35
C GLY A 90 40.14 -1.61 -4.50
N SER A 91 40.73 -2.61 -3.89
CA SER A 91 40.30 -4.01 -3.94
C SER A 91 40.40 -4.70 -2.57
N LEU A 92 39.71 -5.82 -2.43
CA LEU A 92 39.82 -6.74 -1.30
C LEU A 92 39.63 -8.18 -1.78
N VAL A 93 40.16 -9.13 -1.02
CA VAL A 93 40.00 -10.56 -1.28
C VAL A 93 39.37 -11.20 -0.04
N ILE A 94 38.25 -11.91 -0.23
CA ILE A 94 37.61 -12.69 0.84
C ILE A 94 38.09 -14.12 0.72
N SER A 95 38.68 -14.64 1.80
CA SER A 95 39.20 -16.00 1.85
C SER A 95 38.05 -17.02 1.77
N VAL A 96 38.37 -18.24 1.35
CA VAL A 96 37.41 -19.36 1.34
C VAL A 96 36.86 -19.61 2.74
N GLU A 97 37.72 -19.58 3.76
CA GLU A 97 37.35 -19.76 5.17
C GLU A 97 36.27 -18.74 5.60
N ASP A 98 36.52 -17.46 5.33
CA ASP A 98 35.60 -16.36 5.64
C ASP A 98 34.25 -16.51 4.90
N LEU A 99 34.28 -16.98 3.65
CA LEU A 99 33.08 -17.24 2.86
C LEU A 99 32.27 -18.41 3.42
N THR A 100 32.92 -19.50 3.87
CA THR A 100 32.26 -20.66 4.47
C THR A 100 31.66 -20.37 5.85
N GLN A 101 32.32 -19.55 6.66
CA GLN A 101 31.79 -19.13 7.96
C GLN A 101 30.58 -18.20 7.80
N GLY A 102 30.49 -17.53 6.66
CA GLY A 102 29.43 -16.59 6.33
C GLY A 102 29.63 -15.25 7.03
N LYS A 103 29.70 -14.18 6.25
CA LYS A 103 29.74 -12.80 6.73
C LYS A 103 28.37 -12.19 6.52
N THR A 104 27.70 -11.82 7.61
CA THR A 104 26.38 -11.18 7.55
C THR A 104 26.52 -9.71 7.87
N LYS A 105 26.43 -8.87 6.84
CA LYS A 105 26.39 -7.40 6.95
C LYS A 105 27.60 -6.84 7.72
N GLU A 106 28.80 -7.19 7.26
CA GLU A 106 30.07 -6.79 7.89
C GLU A 106 30.81 -5.75 7.05
N TRP A 107 31.49 -4.81 7.72
CA TRP A 107 32.39 -3.84 7.09
C TRP A 107 33.77 -4.46 6.86
N LEU A 108 34.14 -4.62 5.59
CA LEU A 108 35.47 -5.09 5.19
C LEU A 108 36.33 -3.94 4.67
N GLU A 109 37.62 -3.99 4.92
CA GLU A 109 38.57 -2.97 4.49
C GLU A 109 38.99 -3.19 3.03
N ILE A 110 39.09 -2.08 2.30
CA ILE A 110 39.50 -2.05 0.90
C ILE A 110 40.88 -1.41 0.84
N TYR A 111 41.79 -2.00 0.07
CA TYR A 111 43.16 -1.54 -0.06
C TYR A 111 43.50 -1.18 -1.51
N TYR A 112 44.40 -0.22 -1.70
CA TYR A 112 44.99 0.10 -2.99
C TYR A 112 46.49 0.28 -2.82
N GLU A 113 47.29 -0.53 -3.53
CA GLU A 113 48.76 -0.51 -3.44
C GLU A 113 49.26 -0.57 -1.98
N GLY A 114 48.60 -1.39 -1.14
CA GLY A 114 48.94 -1.57 0.28
C GLY A 114 48.43 -0.47 1.22
N THR A 115 47.78 0.58 0.71
CA THR A 115 47.20 1.66 1.52
C THR A 115 45.70 1.48 1.71
N LEU A 116 45.16 1.85 2.87
CA LEU A 116 43.72 1.76 3.16
C LEU A 116 42.94 2.75 2.28
N ALA A 117 42.17 2.22 1.33
CA ALA A 117 41.39 2.96 0.34
C ALA A 117 39.91 3.14 0.72
N GLY A 118 39.44 2.45 1.76
CA GLY A 118 38.08 2.57 2.27
C GLY A 118 37.59 1.34 3.02
N LYS A 119 36.28 1.28 3.25
CA LYS A 119 35.55 0.13 3.80
C LYS A 119 34.29 -0.14 2.98
N ILE A 120 33.85 -1.38 2.89
CA ILE A 120 32.64 -1.80 2.19
C ILE A 120 31.78 -2.70 3.08
N LEU A 121 30.48 -2.43 3.11
CA LEU A 121 29.50 -3.21 3.85
C LEU A 121 28.91 -4.29 2.94
N ILE A 122 29.15 -5.56 3.29
CA ILE A 122 28.68 -6.70 2.48
C ILE A 122 28.04 -7.80 3.32
N SER A 123 27.29 -8.67 2.67
CA SER A 123 26.90 -9.98 3.18
C SER A 123 27.33 -11.04 2.18
N ALA A 124 28.16 -12.00 2.59
CA ALA A 124 28.65 -13.07 1.74
C ALA A 124 28.50 -14.41 2.48
N ASN A 125 27.90 -15.40 1.84
CA ASN A 125 27.75 -16.73 2.42
C ASN A 125 27.95 -17.79 1.34
N MET A 126 28.89 -18.69 1.56
CA MET A 126 29.19 -19.82 0.68
C MET A 126 28.80 -21.13 1.35
N TYR A 127 28.00 -21.93 0.65
CA TYR A 127 27.57 -23.23 1.15
C TYR A 127 27.50 -24.26 0.01
N GLU A 128 27.60 -25.54 0.37
CA GLU A 128 27.43 -26.66 -0.56
C GLU A 128 25.94 -26.94 -0.76
N GLU A 129 25.48 -26.85 -2.00
CA GLU A 129 24.14 -27.23 -2.40
C GLU A 129 24.22 -28.54 -3.20
N ARG A 130 23.62 -29.60 -2.67
CA ARG A 130 23.48 -30.85 -3.42
C ARG A 130 22.46 -30.61 -4.52
N ARG A 131 22.88 -30.74 -5.78
CA ARG A 131 21.96 -30.90 -6.91
C ARG A 131 21.30 -32.26 -6.77
N SER A 132 20.33 -32.38 -5.86
CA SER A 132 19.45 -33.54 -5.88
C SER A 132 18.89 -33.63 -7.31
N GLU A 133 18.85 -34.82 -7.90
CA GLU A 133 18.33 -35.03 -9.26
C GLU A 133 16.84 -34.61 -9.37
N GLN A 134 16.16 -34.42 -8.23
CA GLN A 134 14.83 -33.81 -8.10
C GLN A 134 14.83 -32.27 -8.11
N SER A 135 16.00 -31.65 -8.08
CA SER A 135 16.26 -30.20 -8.16
C SER A 135 16.88 -29.82 -9.51
N THR A 136 16.41 -30.44 -10.60
CA THR A 136 16.47 -29.81 -11.93
C THR A 136 15.43 -28.68 -12.07
N HIS A 137 14.69 -28.40 -10.99
CA HIS A 137 13.69 -27.35 -10.91
C HIS A 137 13.66 -26.72 -9.51
N ASN A 138 14.69 -26.02 -9.03
CA ASN A 138 14.50 -25.18 -7.82
C ASN A 138 15.40 -23.95 -7.59
N THR A 139 15.88 -23.31 -8.65
CA THR A 139 16.01 -21.84 -8.68
C THR A 139 15.13 -21.20 -9.77
N SER A 140 14.60 -22.02 -10.70
CA SER A 140 13.58 -21.63 -11.67
C SER A 140 12.14 -21.98 -11.26
N TYR A 141 11.89 -22.97 -10.39
CA TYR A 141 10.51 -23.28 -9.94
C TYR A 141 10.06 -22.42 -8.77
N ALA A 142 10.95 -22.01 -7.87
CA ALA A 142 10.63 -20.94 -6.92
C ALA A 142 10.30 -19.62 -7.64
N SER A 143 10.94 -19.33 -8.78
CA SER A 143 10.64 -18.12 -9.57
C SER A 143 9.43 -18.28 -10.51
N VAL A 144 9.12 -19.49 -11.01
CA VAL A 144 7.88 -19.76 -11.76
C VAL A 144 6.67 -19.81 -10.83
N ASP A 145 6.76 -20.41 -9.65
CA ASP A 145 5.70 -20.33 -8.64
C ASP A 145 5.60 -18.93 -8.05
N LEU A 146 6.70 -18.20 -7.81
CA LEU A 146 6.60 -16.77 -7.47
C LEU A 146 5.94 -15.99 -8.59
N LYS A 147 6.27 -16.23 -9.85
CA LYS A 147 5.67 -15.51 -10.99
C LYS A 147 4.19 -15.84 -11.12
N LYS A 148 3.79 -17.09 -10.86
CA LYS A 148 2.40 -17.54 -10.87
C LYS A 148 1.62 -17.02 -9.67
N GLU A 149 2.20 -17.03 -8.48
CA GLU A 149 1.62 -16.41 -7.29
C GLU A 149 1.53 -14.88 -7.44
N TYR A 150 2.56 -14.24 -7.99
CA TYR A 150 2.55 -12.81 -8.27
C TYR A 150 1.49 -12.46 -9.32
N ALA A 151 1.36 -13.26 -10.38
CA ALA A 151 0.28 -13.10 -11.37
C ALA A 151 -1.11 -13.32 -10.73
N ARG A 152 -1.24 -14.29 -9.82
CA ARG A 152 -2.48 -14.54 -9.07
C ARG A 152 -2.82 -13.37 -8.16
N LYS A 153 -1.83 -12.84 -7.43
CA LYS A 153 -1.96 -11.69 -6.54
C LYS A 153 -2.28 -10.41 -7.32
N LEU A 154 -1.67 -10.24 -8.50
CA LEU A 154 -1.93 -9.13 -9.39
C LEU A 154 -3.37 -9.17 -9.90
N ASN A 155 -3.87 -10.35 -10.29
CA ASN A 155 -5.25 -10.54 -10.73
C ASN A 155 -6.26 -10.32 -9.57
N GLU A 156 -5.92 -10.78 -8.36
CA GLU A 156 -6.71 -10.51 -7.15
C GLU A 156 -6.81 -8.99 -6.87
N LEU A 157 -5.68 -8.27 -6.97
CA LEU A 157 -5.66 -6.80 -6.82
C LEU A 157 -6.42 -6.07 -7.93
N GLU A 158 -6.40 -6.59 -9.16
CA GLU A 158 -7.15 -6.03 -10.28
C GLU A 158 -8.66 -6.19 -10.06
N LEU A 159 -9.11 -7.35 -9.57
CA LEU A 159 -10.50 -7.59 -9.17
C LEU A 159 -10.93 -6.68 -8.01
N GLU A 160 -10.11 -6.54 -6.97
CA GLU A 160 -10.39 -5.61 -5.85
C GLU A 160 -10.51 -4.16 -6.35
N LYS A 161 -9.65 -3.76 -7.29
CA LYS A 161 -9.70 -2.42 -7.92
C LYS A 161 -11.00 -2.23 -8.71
N GLU A 162 -11.42 -3.22 -9.51
CA GLU A 162 -12.68 -3.16 -10.25
C GLU A 162 -13.89 -3.08 -9.33
N GLU A 163 -13.89 -3.82 -8.22
CA GLU A 163 -14.94 -3.77 -7.21
C GLU A 163 -15.02 -2.37 -6.56
N LEU A 164 -13.86 -1.79 -6.18
CA LEU A 164 -13.79 -0.42 -5.68
C LEU A 164 -14.30 0.60 -6.70
N GLU A 165 -13.95 0.46 -7.98
CA GLU A 165 -14.46 1.33 -9.04
C GLU A 165 -15.97 1.18 -9.27
N PHE A 166 -16.51 -0.03 -9.12
CA PHE A 166 -17.94 -0.28 -9.15
C PHE A 166 -18.65 0.47 -8.01
N TYR A 167 -18.16 0.34 -6.77
CA TYR A 167 -18.72 1.08 -5.64
C TYR A 167 -18.61 2.59 -5.83
N ARG A 168 -17.46 3.09 -6.31
CA ARG A 168 -17.28 4.51 -6.62
C ARG A 168 -18.32 5.02 -7.63
N ARG A 169 -18.58 4.27 -8.71
CA ARG A 169 -19.63 4.59 -9.70
C ARG A 169 -21.02 4.58 -9.08
N LYS A 170 -21.32 3.58 -8.23
CA LYS A 170 -22.60 3.45 -7.52
C LYS A 170 -22.86 4.64 -6.58
N TYR A 171 -21.86 5.05 -5.79
CA TYR A 171 -21.95 6.21 -4.91
C TYR A 171 -22.07 7.52 -5.69
N LYS A 172 -21.34 7.68 -6.80
CA LYS A 172 -21.47 8.86 -7.67
C LYS A 172 -22.90 9.02 -8.19
N ARG A 173 -23.53 7.95 -8.68
CA ARG A 173 -24.95 7.97 -9.12
C ARG A 173 -25.91 8.33 -7.98
N LYS A 174 -25.68 7.83 -6.77
CA LYS A 174 -26.50 8.18 -5.59
C LYS A 174 -26.38 9.67 -5.27
N VAL A 175 -25.16 10.23 -5.31
CA VAL A 175 -24.91 11.66 -5.07
C VAL A 175 -25.59 12.52 -6.14
N GLU A 176 -25.52 12.12 -7.41
CA GLU A 176 -26.21 12.81 -8.51
C GLU A 176 -27.74 12.83 -8.32
N LYS A 177 -28.34 11.70 -7.96
CA LYS A 177 -29.78 11.62 -7.63
C LYS A 177 -30.16 12.54 -6.48
N PHE A 178 -29.40 12.51 -5.39
CA PHE A 178 -29.63 13.38 -4.23
C PHE A 178 -29.51 14.86 -4.60
N ASN A 179 -28.53 15.23 -5.43
CA ASN A 179 -28.38 16.59 -5.94
C ASN A 179 -29.56 17.00 -6.84
N GLN A 180 -30.11 16.09 -7.63
CA GLN A 180 -31.29 16.34 -8.46
C GLN A 180 -32.54 16.55 -7.59
N GLU A 181 -32.76 15.70 -6.60
CA GLU A 181 -33.84 15.85 -5.62
C GLU A 181 -33.73 17.20 -4.89
N LYS A 182 -32.52 17.57 -4.42
CA LYS A 182 -32.26 18.86 -3.80
C LYS A 182 -32.63 20.04 -4.70
N ARG A 183 -32.34 19.97 -6.00
CA ARG A 183 -32.74 21.00 -6.99
C ARG A 183 -34.26 21.05 -7.15
N ASN A 184 -34.92 19.89 -7.22
CA ASN A 184 -36.38 19.80 -7.32
C ASN A 184 -37.07 20.40 -6.08
N TYR A 185 -36.58 20.09 -4.87
CA TYR A 185 -37.09 20.68 -3.64
C TYR A 185 -36.89 22.19 -3.61
N LYS A 186 -35.71 22.69 -4.01
CA LYS A 186 -35.46 24.14 -4.09
C LYS A 186 -36.44 24.83 -5.05
N ALA A 187 -36.69 24.24 -6.22
CA ALA A 187 -37.65 24.77 -7.19
C ALA A 187 -39.08 24.81 -6.63
N LYS A 188 -39.53 23.73 -5.96
CA LYS A 188 -40.84 23.69 -5.28
C LYS A 188 -40.96 24.77 -4.22
N VAL A 189 -39.94 24.97 -3.39
CA VAL A 189 -39.92 26.03 -2.37
C VAL A 189 -39.99 27.41 -3.01
N THR A 190 -39.22 27.67 -4.08
CA THR A 190 -39.28 28.94 -4.80
C THR A 190 -40.65 29.20 -5.41
N GLU A 191 -41.33 28.18 -5.94
CA GLU A 191 -42.69 28.30 -6.47
C GLU A 191 -43.71 28.60 -5.37
N ILE A 192 -43.61 27.94 -4.21
CA ILE A 192 -44.46 28.25 -3.05
C ILE A 192 -44.24 29.70 -2.61
N VAL A 193 -42.98 30.13 -2.45
CA VAL A 193 -42.64 31.51 -2.09
C VAL A 193 -43.27 32.48 -3.10
N ARG A 194 -43.04 32.27 -4.41
CA ARG A 194 -43.60 33.11 -5.49
C ARG A 194 -45.12 33.21 -5.46
N ARG A 195 -45.84 32.15 -5.08
CA ARG A 195 -47.30 32.16 -4.94
C ARG A 195 -47.78 32.87 -3.68
N THR A 196 -47.03 32.72 -2.57
CA THR A 196 -47.40 33.29 -1.26
C THR A 196 -46.96 34.74 -1.07
N THR A 197 -45.91 35.19 -1.77
CA THR A 197 -45.50 36.59 -1.73
C THR A 197 -46.56 37.40 -2.48
N PRO A 198 -47.29 38.31 -1.80
CA PRO A 198 -48.22 39.20 -2.47
C PRO A 198 -47.46 39.91 -3.58
N LYS A 199 -47.97 39.87 -4.82
CA LYS A 199 -47.46 40.75 -5.86
C LYS A 199 -47.63 42.17 -5.31
N HIS A 200 -46.54 42.78 -4.86
CA HIS A 200 -46.51 44.22 -4.69
C HIS A 200 -46.80 44.77 -6.09
N THR A 201 -48.04 45.20 -6.27
CA THR A 201 -48.48 46.03 -7.38
C THR A 201 -47.65 47.30 -7.31
N GLU A 202 -46.51 47.31 -7.99
CA GLU A 202 -45.92 48.55 -8.43
C GLU A 202 -46.96 49.19 -9.35
N GLU A 203 -47.52 50.28 -8.85
CA GLU A 203 -48.45 51.17 -9.52
C GLU A 203 -47.85 51.61 -10.87
N SER A 204 -48.15 50.89 -11.94
CA SER A 204 -47.98 51.40 -13.29
C SER A 204 -49.32 51.92 -13.77
N SER A 205 -49.48 53.22 -13.58
CA SER A 205 -50.46 54.06 -14.26
C SER A 205 -50.26 53.95 -15.78
N SER A 206 -51.25 53.38 -16.48
CA SER A 206 -51.83 53.94 -17.72
C SER A 206 -53.00 53.08 -18.22
N GLU A 207 -54.17 53.73 -18.26
CA GLU A 207 -55.29 53.66 -19.22
C GLU A 207 -55.02 52.83 -20.50
N GLU A 208 -55.92 52.06 -21.13
CA GLU A 208 -57.39 52.04 -21.21
C GLU A 208 -57.85 50.76 -22.00
N ILE A 209 -59.08 50.30 -21.71
CA ILE A 209 -60.15 49.75 -22.59
C ILE A 209 -60.02 48.41 -23.35
N GLY A 210 -61.00 47.54 -23.06
CA GLY A 210 -61.64 46.58 -23.98
C GLY A 210 -61.17 45.13 -23.85
N ASP A 211 -61.98 44.07 -23.88
CA ASP A 211 -63.42 43.89 -24.03
C ASP A 211 -63.74 42.41 -23.66
N TYR A 212 -65.00 42.11 -23.39
CA TYR A 212 -65.57 40.90 -22.77
C TYR A 212 -65.16 39.52 -23.32
N SER A 213 -65.06 38.52 -22.42
CA SER A 213 -65.76 37.21 -22.53
C SER A 213 -65.64 36.40 -21.23
N GLN A 214 -66.76 36.27 -20.50
CA GLN A 214 -66.90 35.46 -19.28
C GLN A 214 -67.10 33.97 -19.61
N PRO A 215 -66.39 33.04 -18.93
CA PRO A 215 -66.86 31.68 -18.79
C PRO A 215 -67.76 31.54 -17.54
N GLN A 216 -68.89 30.88 -17.72
CA GLN A 216 -69.88 30.59 -16.68
C GLN A 216 -69.26 29.76 -15.54
N ILE A 217 -69.35 30.29 -14.33
CA ILE A 217 -68.96 29.62 -13.09
C ILE A 217 -70.11 28.70 -12.66
N VAL A 218 -69.87 27.40 -12.73
CA VAL A 218 -70.74 26.38 -12.12
C VAL A 218 -70.56 26.46 -10.61
N VAL A 219 -71.57 26.98 -9.92
CA VAL A 219 -71.64 27.02 -8.45
C VAL A 219 -71.93 25.61 -7.94
N ILE A 220 -70.88 24.90 -7.53
CA ILE A 220 -70.97 23.65 -6.78
C ILE A 220 -71.10 24.02 -5.30
N SER A 221 -72.10 23.43 -4.64
CA SER A 221 -72.51 23.76 -3.27
C SER A 221 -71.41 23.46 -2.24
N PRO A 222 -71.07 24.36 -1.28
CA PRO A 222 -69.77 24.38 -0.60
C PRO A 222 -69.78 23.77 0.83
N ASN A 223 -70.62 22.76 1.11
CA ASN A 223 -70.81 22.31 2.50
C ASN A 223 -70.18 20.96 2.89
N ASP A 224 -69.56 20.21 1.96
CA ASP A 224 -68.94 18.91 2.29
C ASP A 224 -67.42 18.81 1.98
N GLU A 225 -66.81 19.83 1.36
CA GLU A 225 -65.38 19.79 0.98
C GLU A 225 -64.42 20.19 2.11
N ALA A 226 -64.85 21.03 3.05
CA ALA A 226 -64.00 21.52 4.14
C ALA A 226 -63.49 20.39 5.07
N GLY A 227 -64.26 19.32 5.25
CA GLY A 227 -63.85 18.18 6.07
C GLY A 227 -62.82 17.25 5.41
N GLN A 228 -62.79 17.19 4.07
CA GLN A 228 -61.84 16.34 3.35
C GLN A 228 -60.46 16.99 3.26
N GLU A 229 -60.41 18.31 3.12
CA GLU A 229 -59.16 19.07 3.03
C GLU A 229 -58.37 19.01 4.36
N GLU A 230 -59.04 19.13 5.51
CA GLU A 230 -58.40 19.04 6.82
C GLU A 230 -57.83 17.63 7.09
N SER A 231 -58.51 16.58 6.61
CA SER A 231 -58.01 15.20 6.68
C SER A 231 -56.73 14.99 5.87
N LEU A 232 -56.65 15.57 4.67
CA LEU A 232 -55.48 15.47 3.81
C LEU A 232 -54.29 16.24 4.39
N VAL A 233 -54.52 17.44 4.92
CA VAL A 233 -53.47 18.25 5.58
C VAL A 233 -52.90 17.52 6.80
N ASN A 234 -53.74 16.85 7.59
CA ASN A 234 -53.28 16.08 8.74
C ASN A 234 -52.47 14.84 8.34
N LYS A 235 -52.85 14.15 7.26
CA LYS A 235 -52.06 13.04 6.69
C LYS A 235 -50.70 13.52 6.19
N GLU A 236 -50.66 14.65 5.49
CA GLU A 236 -49.40 15.22 4.98
C GLU A 236 -48.46 15.66 6.12
N LYS A 237 -49.01 16.29 7.17
CA LYS A 237 -48.24 16.62 8.39
C LYS A 237 -47.63 15.38 9.05
N ALA A 238 -48.39 14.30 9.16
CA ALA A 238 -47.91 13.04 9.73
C ALA A 238 -46.79 12.42 8.89
N LEU A 239 -46.93 12.44 7.56
CA LEU A 239 -45.93 11.92 6.63
C LEU A 239 -44.63 12.76 6.71
N LEU A 240 -44.75 14.09 6.75
CA LEU A 240 -43.62 15.00 6.91
C LEU A 240 -42.91 14.81 8.27
N GLN A 241 -43.66 14.51 9.33
CA GLN A 241 -43.08 14.19 10.63
C GLN A 241 -42.33 12.84 10.61
N GLN A 242 -42.85 11.85 9.89
CA GLN A 242 -42.19 10.56 9.69
C GLN A 242 -40.89 10.71 8.89
N GLU A 243 -40.89 11.50 7.82
CA GLU A 243 -39.69 11.80 7.03
C GLU A 243 -38.63 12.53 7.87
N LYS A 244 -39.02 13.50 8.69
CA LYS A 244 -38.11 14.18 9.62
C LYS A 244 -37.46 13.20 10.61
N LYS A 245 -38.21 12.24 11.15
CA LYS A 245 -37.68 11.19 12.03
C LYS A 245 -36.69 10.29 11.28
N ALA A 246 -37.03 9.84 10.07
CA ALA A 246 -36.15 9.00 9.26
C ALA A 246 -34.85 9.74 8.88
N TYR A 247 -34.94 11.03 8.53
CA TYR A 247 -33.79 11.87 8.24
C TYR A 247 -32.88 12.03 9.46
N SER A 248 -33.46 12.26 10.65
CA SER A 248 -32.71 12.34 11.91
C SER A 248 -31.96 11.04 12.22
N GLN A 249 -32.62 9.89 12.03
CA GLN A 249 -32.00 8.57 12.21
C GLN A 249 -30.83 8.34 11.24
N LEU A 250 -31.02 8.67 9.96
CA LEU A 250 -29.96 8.51 8.95
C LEU A 250 -28.76 9.44 9.24
N LYS A 251 -29.02 10.67 9.69
CA LYS A 251 -27.99 11.62 10.09
C LYS A 251 -27.17 11.06 11.26
N ASN A 252 -27.84 10.56 12.31
CA ASN A 252 -27.18 9.94 13.45
C ASN A 252 -26.34 8.72 13.04
N GLN A 253 -26.84 7.89 12.12
CA GLN A 253 -26.10 6.75 11.59
C GLN A 253 -24.84 7.18 10.82
N LEU A 254 -24.94 8.26 10.02
CA LEU A 254 -23.80 8.81 9.30
C LEU A 254 -22.74 9.37 10.25
N ASP A 255 -23.15 10.06 11.32
CA ASP A 255 -22.24 10.60 12.33
C ASP A 255 -21.48 9.47 13.07
N ILE A 256 -22.16 8.36 13.36
CA ILE A 256 -21.54 7.15 13.95
C ILE A 256 -20.49 6.56 13.01
N GLU A 257 -20.81 6.38 11.73
CA GLU A 257 -19.87 5.82 10.74
C GLU A 257 -18.67 6.75 10.49
N LEU A 258 -18.88 8.07 10.45
CA LEU A 258 -17.79 9.05 10.37
C LEU A 258 -16.87 8.99 11.59
N ALA A 259 -17.43 8.87 12.78
CA ALA A 259 -16.65 8.70 14.01
C ALA A 259 -15.86 7.37 14.02
N ARG A 260 -16.43 6.29 13.47
CA ARG A 260 -15.75 5.00 13.29
C ARG A 260 -14.58 5.12 12.33
N LEU A 261 -14.77 5.76 11.17
CA LEU A 261 -13.72 5.95 10.16
C LEU A 261 -12.57 6.81 10.68
N ARG A 262 -12.85 7.86 11.48
CA ARG A 262 -11.81 8.67 12.13
C ARG A 262 -10.95 7.84 13.09
N ARG A 263 -11.59 6.98 13.89
CA ARG A 263 -10.89 6.04 14.78
C ARG A 263 -10.02 5.07 13.99
N GLU A 264 -10.53 4.51 12.91
CA GLU A 264 -9.81 3.56 12.07
C GLU A 264 -8.60 4.21 11.38
N LYS A 265 -8.77 5.42 10.84
CA LYS A 265 -7.67 6.22 10.27
C LYS A 265 -6.57 6.47 11.31
N HIS A 266 -6.94 6.81 12.54
CA HIS A 266 -5.99 7.01 13.61
C HIS A 266 -5.27 5.71 13.97
N ARG A 267 -5.99 4.59 14.10
CA ARG A 267 -5.42 3.26 14.36
C ARG A 267 -4.37 2.88 13.32
N VAL A 268 -4.69 3.03 12.03
CA VAL A 268 -3.74 2.76 10.93
C VAL A 268 -2.54 3.70 10.99
N SER A 269 -2.74 4.98 11.32
CA SER A 269 -1.65 5.93 11.47
C SER A 269 -0.71 5.56 12.62
N VAL A 270 -1.23 5.10 13.75
CA VAL A 270 -0.43 4.63 14.89
C VAL A 270 0.34 3.37 14.53
N GLN A 271 -0.30 2.40 13.87
CA GLN A 271 0.37 1.20 13.38
C GLN A 271 1.51 1.53 12.42
N ARG A 272 1.31 2.45 11.47
CA ARG A 272 2.39 2.91 10.57
C ARG A 272 3.57 3.51 11.33
N LYS A 273 3.32 4.34 12.35
CA LYS A 273 4.38 4.91 13.19
C LYS A 273 5.12 3.84 14.00
N LEU A 274 4.41 2.86 14.54
CA LEU A 274 5.01 1.74 15.26
C LEU A 274 5.90 0.89 14.34
N VAL A 275 5.44 0.59 13.13
CA VAL A 275 6.23 -0.13 12.13
C VAL A 275 7.48 0.68 11.78
N ALA A 276 7.35 1.97 11.45
CA ALA A 276 8.50 2.83 11.14
C ALA A 276 9.51 2.92 12.30
N TYR A 277 9.01 3.02 13.54
CA TYR A 277 9.86 3.04 14.73
C TYR A 277 10.57 1.70 14.96
N SER A 278 9.88 0.57 14.80
CA SER A 278 10.47 -0.77 14.92
C SER A 278 11.57 -0.98 13.87
N GLN A 279 11.35 -0.50 12.64
CA GLN A 279 12.37 -0.51 11.58
C GLN A 279 13.60 0.34 11.96
N GLY A 280 13.39 1.53 12.54
CA GLY A 280 14.48 2.37 13.06
C GLY A 280 15.27 1.70 14.18
N LYS A 281 14.59 1.14 15.18
CA LYS A 281 15.23 0.41 16.30
C LYS A 281 15.97 -0.83 15.84
N LEU A 282 15.43 -1.60 14.90
CA LEU A 282 16.13 -2.75 14.32
C LEU A 282 17.39 -2.30 13.58
N SER A 283 17.33 -1.15 12.90
CA SER A 283 18.52 -0.51 12.32
C SER A 283 19.54 -0.12 13.39
N ASP A 284 19.12 0.47 14.51
CA ASP A 284 20.04 0.91 15.57
C ASP A 284 20.61 -0.26 16.38
N ILE A 285 19.82 -1.30 16.64
CA ILE A 285 20.30 -2.55 17.25
C ILE A 285 21.34 -3.20 16.33
N ALA A 286 21.06 -3.28 15.02
CA ALA A 286 22.02 -3.77 14.04
C ALA A 286 23.34 -2.96 14.09
N LYS A 287 23.27 -1.63 14.14
CA LYS A 287 24.46 -0.77 14.30
C LYS A 287 25.19 -0.99 15.63
N SER A 288 24.48 -1.28 16.72
CA SER A 288 25.10 -1.52 18.04
C SER A 288 25.75 -2.90 18.17
N MET A 289 25.26 -3.89 17.41
CA MET A 289 25.86 -5.23 17.35
C MET A 289 27.20 -5.20 16.60
N ASP A 290 27.36 -4.30 15.62
CA ASP A 290 28.61 -4.13 14.87
C ASP A 290 29.77 -3.51 15.69
N ILE A 291 29.50 -2.93 16.87
CA ILE A 291 30.53 -2.29 17.72
C ILE A 291 31.16 -3.30 18.72
N GLY A 292 30.67 -4.54 18.76
CA GLY A 292 30.99 -5.53 19.78
C GLY A 292 32.11 -6.52 19.43
N HIS A 293 33.29 -6.08 19.01
CA HIS A 293 34.52 -6.90 18.92
C HIS A 293 35.65 -6.35 19.79
N ASN A 294 35.36 -6.12 21.07
CA ASN A 294 36.39 -6.00 22.11
C ASN A 294 35.98 -6.85 23.33
N PRO A 295 36.65 -7.99 23.60
CA PRO A 295 36.14 -9.02 24.52
C PRO A 295 36.28 -8.70 26.02
N GLN A 296 36.75 -7.52 26.46
CA GLN A 296 37.08 -7.29 27.87
C GLN A 296 36.09 -6.47 28.72
N VAL A 297 34.93 -6.02 28.21
CA VAL A 297 33.98 -5.24 29.03
C VAL A 297 32.54 -5.71 28.84
N LYS A 298 32.21 -6.93 29.30
CA LYS A 298 30.82 -7.41 29.34
C LYS A 298 30.53 -8.20 30.61
N LYS A 299 30.21 -7.49 31.69
CA LYS A 299 29.40 -7.98 32.83
C LYS A 299 29.11 -6.81 33.78
N SER A 300 28.00 -6.09 33.55
CA SER A 300 27.23 -5.36 34.60
C SER A 300 26.22 -4.32 34.09
N ILE A 301 26.24 -3.84 32.84
CA ILE A 301 25.49 -2.61 32.47
C ILE A 301 24.15 -2.85 31.74
N SER A 302 23.80 -4.06 31.28
CA SER A 302 22.69 -4.21 30.31
C SER A 302 21.28 -4.35 30.90
N GLU A 303 21.09 -4.80 32.14
CA GLU A 303 19.73 -5.03 32.67
C GLU A 303 19.07 -3.76 33.23
N GLU A 304 19.84 -2.85 33.85
CA GLU A 304 19.27 -1.69 34.53
C GLU A 304 18.84 -0.57 33.56
N LYS A 305 19.55 -0.42 32.43
CA LYS A 305 19.18 0.53 31.37
C LYS A 305 17.96 0.07 30.56
N MET A 306 17.72 -1.24 30.46
CA MET A 306 16.55 -1.77 29.76
C MET A 306 15.26 -1.55 30.57
N LYS A 307 15.31 -1.72 31.90
CA LYS A 307 14.16 -1.49 32.79
C LYS A 307 13.75 -0.01 32.90
N ARG A 308 14.70 0.94 32.91
CA ARG A 308 14.38 2.39 32.97
C ARG A 308 13.74 2.95 31.68
N ASN A 309 13.94 2.30 30.54
CA ASN A 309 13.35 2.75 29.26
C ASN A 309 11.95 2.17 29.00
N LEU A 310 11.59 1.03 29.60
CA LEU A 310 10.22 0.51 29.53
C LEU A 310 9.25 1.26 30.46
N SER A 311 9.68 1.72 31.64
CA SER A 311 8.80 2.43 32.58
C SER A 311 8.39 3.84 32.14
N LYS A 312 9.12 4.45 31.20
CA LYS A 312 8.76 5.75 30.61
C LYS A 312 7.68 5.66 29.52
N PHE A 313 7.34 4.45 29.04
CA PHE A 313 6.38 4.26 27.95
C PHE A 313 4.96 3.89 28.40
N THR A 314 4.77 3.59 29.69
CA THR A 314 3.45 3.32 30.28
C THR A 314 2.71 4.57 30.74
N TYR A 315 3.36 5.75 30.74
CA TYR A 315 2.83 6.96 31.36
C TYR A 315 1.89 7.81 30.49
N ASP A 316 1.63 7.44 29.24
CA ASP A 316 0.88 8.29 28.28
C ASP A 316 -0.47 7.67 27.85
N TRP A 317 -0.81 6.49 28.37
CA TRP A 317 -2.08 5.81 28.04
C TRP A 317 -3.19 6.07 29.07
N GLN A 318 -2.85 6.34 30.33
CA GLN A 318 -3.84 6.57 31.40
C GLN A 318 -4.48 7.97 31.33
N GLU A 319 -3.72 9.01 30.98
CA GLU A 319 -4.23 10.38 30.91
C GLU A 319 -5.29 10.56 29.79
N TYR A 320 -5.29 9.70 28.75
CA TYR A 320 -6.28 9.72 27.67
C TYR A 320 -7.53 8.87 27.95
N ASP A 321 -7.44 7.85 28.79
CA ASP A 321 -8.61 7.05 29.20
C ASP A 321 -9.44 7.80 30.27
N ASP A 322 -8.81 8.61 31.13
CA ASP A 322 -9.51 9.41 32.14
C ASP A 322 -10.33 10.55 31.50
N ILE A 323 -9.77 11.27 30.51
CA ILE A 323 -10.51 12.30 29.73
C ILE A 323 -11.70 11.69 28.96
N LYS A 324 -11.64 10.39 28.65
CA LYS A 324 -12.66 9.67 27.89
C LYS A 324 -13.78 9.11 28.78
N ILE A 325 -13.49 8.75 30.03
CA ILE A 325 -14.49 8.29 31.00
C ILE A 325 -15.41 9.45 31.41
N ASP A 326 -14.88 10.66 31.60
CA ASP A 326 -15.70 11.81 31.97
C ASP A 326 -16.63 12.27 30.83
N ASN A 327 -16.16 12.22 29.58
CA ASN A 327 -16.98 12.54 28.40
C ASN A 327 -18.01 11.44 28.03
N LEU A 328 -17.85 10.22 28.54
CA LEU A 328 -18.80 9.12 28.35
C LEU A 328 -19.92 9.15 29.41
N LYS A 329 -19.59 9.49 30.67
CA LYS A 329 -20.59 9.64 31.74
C LYS A 329 -21.59 10.75 31.44
N GLU A 330 -21.13 11.89 30.92
CA GLU A 330 -22.00 13.02 30.53
C GLU A 330 -22.91 12.70 29.32
N LYS A 331 -22.62 11.62 28.58
CA LYS A 331 -23.42 11.14 27.44
C LYS A 331 -24.34 9.96 27.75
N GLU A 332 -24.05 9.18 28.79
CA GLU A 332 -24.94 8.11 29.26
C GLU A 332 -26.16 8.68 29.99
N GLU A 333 -26.02 9.77 30.75
CA GLU A 333 -27.17 10.46 31.38
C GLU A 333 -28.19 10.99 30.35
N ASN A 334 -27.74 11.33 29.13
CA ASN A 334 -28.63 11.74 28.04
C ASN A 334 -29.20 10.57 27.20
N ASN A 335 -28.78 9.33 27.47
CA ASN A 335 -29.19 8.13 26.71
C ASN A 335 -30.08 7.16 27.50
N GLU A 336 -30.20 7.29 28.83
CA GLU A 336 -31.18 6.53 29.62
C GLU A 336 -32.62 6.82 29.18
N GLU A 337 -32.93 8.07 28.80
CA GLU A 337 -34.24 8.47 28.23
C GLU A 337 -34.57 7.77 26.89
N LEU A 338 -33.56 7.28 26.16
CA LEU A 338 -33.70 6.57 24.88
C LEU A 338 -33.80 5.05 25.03
N LEU A 339 -33.33 4.50 26.15
CA LEU A 339 -33.41 3.06 26.46
C LEU A 339 -34.82 2.67 26.94
N GLU A 340 -35.54 3.55 27.62
CA GLU A 340 -36.94 3.32 28.00
C GLU A 340 -37.88 3.22 26.79
N LEU A 341 -37.56 3.89 25.68
CA LEU A 341 -38.33 3.81 24.43
C LEU A 341 -38.16 2.49 23.65
N LYS A 342 -37.11 1.69 23.94
CA LYS A 342 -36.85 0.42 23.25
C LYS A 342 -37.57 -0.79 23.84
N LEU A 343 -38.08 -0.71 25.06
CA LEU A 343 -38.78 -1.81 25.74
C LEU A 343 -40.22 -2.04 25.23
N ASN A 344 -40.74 -1.19 24.34
CA ASN A 344 -42.13 -1.23 23.88
C ASN A 344 -42.37 -1.69 22.43
N MET A 345 -41.36 -2.20 21.73
CA MET A 345 -41.50 -2.71 20.36
C MET A 345 -41.18 -4.21 20.32
N GLY A 346 -42.12 -5.00 20.85
CA GLY A 346 -42.13 -6.45 20.70
C GLY A 346 -42.34 -6.89 19.24
N ASP A 347 -41.64 -7.98 18.91
CA ASP A 347 -41.96 -8.97 17.88
C ASP A 347 -42.53 -8.49 16.54
N LYS A 348 -41.65 -8.37 15.53
CA LYS A 348 -41.86 -8.85 14.14
C LYS A 348 -40.76 -8.32 13.21
N LEU A 349 -39.61 -8.98 13.14
CA LEU A 349 -38.76 -8.89 11.95
C LEU A 349 -38.17 -10.26 11.62
N ALA A 350 -38.85 -10.97 10.73
CA ALA A 350 -38.35 -12.18 10.09
C ALA A 350 -37.15 -11.84 9.19
N SER A 351 -36.07 -12.61 9.35
CA SER A 351 -34.82 -12.48 8.59
C SER A 351 -35.01 -12.80 7.09
N PRO A 352 -34.45 -12.03 6.14
CA PRO A 352 -34.56 -12.34 4.72
C PRO A 352 -33.75 -13.59 4.35
N ARG A 353 -34.40 -14.56 3.70
CA ARG A 353 -33.77 -15.77 3.16
C ARG A 353 -32.71 -15.41 2.12
N ARG A 354 -31.53 -16.02 2.23
CA ARG A 354 -30.42 -15.96 1.26
C ARG A 354 -30.88 -16.45 -0.11
N ALA A 355 -30.60 -15.66 -1.15
CA ALA A 355 -30.76 -16.07 -2.54
C ALA A 355 -29.67 -17.10 -2.91
N THR A 356 -30.08 -18.26 -3.40
CA THR A 356 -29.22 -19.28 -4.00
C THR A 356 -28.95 -18.92 -5.46
N THR A 357 -27.67 -18.81 -5.84
CA THR A 357 -27.25 -18.66 -7.23
C THR A 357 -27.36 -20.00 -7.97
N PRO A 358 -27.80 -20.01 -9.25
CA PRO A 358 -27.91 -21.24 -10.02
C PRO A 358 -26.52 -21.71 -10.48
N LYS A 359 -26.32 -23.03 -10.38
CA LYS A 359 -25.18 -23.74 -10.96
C LYS A 359 -25.39 -23.95 -12.47
N SER A 360 -24.24 -24.03 -13.17
CA SER A 360 -24.01 -24.71 -14.45
C SER A 360 -24.41 -23.96 -15.72
N THR A 361 -23.43 -23.81 -16.63
CA THR A 361 -23.35 -24.70 -17.80
C THR A 361 -21.90 -24.82 -18.30
N ASP A 362 -21.48 -26.07 -18.47
CA ASP A 362 -20.31 -26.53 -19.20
C ASP A 362 -20.21 -25.89 -20.59
N MET A 363 -19.03 -25.35 -20.91
CA MET A 363 -18.63 -25.07 -22.29
C MET A 363 -17.47 -25.99 -22.65
N GLY A 364 -17.76 -26.90 -23.57
CA GLY A 364 -16.88 -27.97 -24.02
C GLY A 364 -15.55 -27.47 -24.58
N ARG A 365 -14.48 -28.20 -24.23
CA ARG A 365 -13.15 -28.07 -24.83
C ARG A 365 -13.20 -28.60 -26.28
N ALA A 366 -13.12 -27.70 -27.25
CA ALA A 366 -12.72 -28.05 -28.60
C ALA A 366 -11.17 -28.13 -28.67
N ASN A 367 -10.66 -29.33 -28.91
CA ASN A 367 -9.25 -29.58 -29.21
C ASN A 367 -8.90 -29.03 -30.59
N VAL A 368 -8.24 -27.86 -30.65
CA VAL A 368 -7.61 -27.36 -31.88
C VAL A 368 -6.17 -27.86 -31.93
N LYS A 369 -5.90 -28.80 -32.84
CA LYS A 369 -4.56 -29.22 -33.24
C LYS A 369 -3.82 -28.04 -33.88
N PHE A 370 -2.82 -27.49 -33.21
CA PHE A 370 -1.88 -26.58 -33.85
C PHE A 370 -0.88 -27.40 -34.69
N ARG A 371 -0.92 -27.17 -36.01
CA ARG A 371 0.08 -27.61 -36.98
C ARG A 371 1.37 -26.82 -36.74
N ASN A 372 2.47 -27.56 -36.61
CA ASN A 372 3.83 -27.02 -36.73
C ASN A 372 4.00 -26.33 -38.09
N GLN A 373 4.32 -25.04 -38.09
CA GLN A 373 4.89 -24.36 -39.24
C GLN A 373 6.27 -23.82 -38.84
N ASN A 374 7.29 -24.44 -39.45
CA ASN A 374 8.67 -24.01 -39.43
C ASN A 374 8.80 -22.70 -40.20
N TYR A 375 9.15 -21.61 -39.53
CA TYR A 375 9.66 -20.42 -40.21
C TYR A 375 11.18 -20.52 -40.31
N SER A 376 11.60 -21.01 -41.47
CA SER A 376 12.98 -21.03 -41.96
C SER A 376 13.39 -19.64 -42.44
N THR A 377 14.52 -19.17 -41.90
CA THR A 377 15.59 -18.40 -42.57
C THR A 377 15.23 -17.17 -43.42
N GLY A 378 15.52 -15.98 -42.89
CA GLY A 378 15.72 -14.76 -43.66
C GLY A 378 16.91 -13.97 -43.12
N LYS A 379 18.14 -14.42 -43.43
CA LYS A 379 19.35 -13.61 -43.32
C LYS A 379 19.77 -13.20 -44.73
N PHE A 380 19.69 -11.92 -45.04
CA PHE A 380 20.36 -11.32 -46.20
C PHE A 380 21.78 -10.94 -45.76
N PHE A 381 22.79 -11.56 -46.38
CA PHE A 381 24.15 -11.04 -46.43
C PHE A 381 24.28 -10.24 -47.73
N ILE A 382 24.62 -8.96 -47.59
CA ILE A 382 25.13 -8.14 -48.69
C ILE A 382 26.65 -8.27 -48.64
N TYR A 383 27.25 -8.77 -49.71
CA TYR A 383 28.67 -8.64 -49.99
C TYR A 383 28.83 -7.45 -50.93
N ASP A 384 29.61 -6.46 -50.51
CA ASP A 384 30.19 -5.48 -51.43
C ASP A 384 31.62 -5.90 -51.76
N SER A 385 31.90 -5.88 -53.05
CA SER A 385 33.15 -6.13 -53.77
C SER A 385 34.09 -4.94 -53.78
#